data_AF-A0A1H3G7J9-F1
#
_entry.id   AF-A0A1H3G7J9-F1
#
_cell.length_a   1.000
_cell.length_b   1.000
_cell.length_c   1.000
_cell.angle_alpha   90.00
_cell.angle_beta   90.00
_cell.angle_gamma   90.00
#
_symmetry.space_group_name_H-M   'P 1'
#
loop_
_entity.id
_entity.type
_entity.pdbx_description
1 polymer ?
#
loop_
_entity_poly.entity_id
_entity_poly.type
_entity_poly.pdbx_seq_one_letter_code
_entity_poly.pdbx_strand_id
1 'polypeptide(L)'
;MSRGYKDPLYRDVADLVNTTTGRRAVSASRLQKLVMEAKYVRKTQGTMGLMNYAQRLPYQFLSTNEIEMLRTSPRYREFSYRVIDLFVREGVISQFEAMMLRRAV
;
A
#
# COMPACT_ATOMS: atom_id res chain seq x y z
N MET A 1 -11.62 -11.57 12.87
CA MET A 1 -12.57 -11.27 11.78
C MET A 1 -11.91 -10.29 10.82
N SER A 2 -11.42 -10.76 9.66
CA SER A 2 -10.91 -9.86 8.62
C SER A 2 -12.10 -9.09 8.03
N ARG A 3 -12.15 -7.77 8.21
CA ARG A 3 -13.13 -6.89 7.55
C ARG A 3 -12.88 -6.95 6.04
N GLY A 4 -13.52 -7.91 5.37
CA GLY A 4 -13.46 -8.08 3.92
C GLY A 4 -14.19 -6.96 3.18
N TYR A 5 -13.68 -6.57 2.01
CA TYR A 5 -14.26 -5.84 0.86
C TYR A 5 -15.06 -4.53 1.07
N LYS A 6 -15.65 -4.29 2.24
CA LYS A 6 -16.42 -3.10 2.62
C LYS A 6 -15.60 -2.07 3.40
N ASP A 7 -14.33 -2.37 3.64
CA ASP A 7 -13.49 -1.49 4.43
C ASP A 7 -13.13 -0.22 3.62
N PRO A 8 -13.56 0.97 4.08
CA PRO A 8 -13.40 2.21 3.32
C PRO A 8 -11.95 2.51 2.99
N LEU A 9 -11.01 2.14 3.86
CA LEU A 9 -9.59 2.47 3.68
C LEU A 9 -9.00 1.76 2.44
N TYR A 10 -9.37 0.50 2.21
CA TYR A 10 -8.93 -0.24 1.02
C TYR A 10 -9.54 0.34 -0.26
N ARG A 11 -10.79 0.80 -0.18
CA ARG A 11 -11.48 1.44 -1.31
C ARG A 11 -10.86 2.79 -1.63
N ASP A 12 -10.62 3.62 -0.63
CA ASP A 12 -10.00 4.93 -0.79
C ASP A 12 -8.61 4.83 -1.44
N VAL A 13 -7.78 3.89 -0.99
CA VAL A 13 -6.46 3.65 -1.58
C VAL A 13 -6.59 3.19 -3.03
N ALA A 14 -7.52 2.27 -3.33
CA ALA A 14 -7.74 1.81 -4.70
C ALA A 14 -8.25 2.92 -5.62
N ASP A 15 -9.20 3.73 -5.15
CA ASP A 15 -9.80 4.83 -5.90
C ASP A 15 -8.75 5.93 -6.17
N LEU A 16 -7.87 6.22 -5.21
CA LEU A 16 -6.77 7.17 -5.40
C LEU A 16 -5.79 6.68 -6.46
N VAL A 17 -5.36 5.41 -6.38
CA VAL A 17 -4.47 4.82 -7.40
C VAL A 17 -5.12 4.89 -8.78
N ASN A 18 -6.36 4.42 -8.89
CA ASN A 18 -7.07 4.35 -10.16
C ASN A 18 -7.33 5.74 -10.78
N THR A 19 -7.63 6.74 -9.93
CA THR A 19 -7.82 8.12 -10.38
C THR A 19 -6.50 8.72 -10.86
N THR A 20 -5.40 8.44 -10.16
CA THR A 20 -4.08 9.00 -10.50
C THR A 20 -3.52 8.38 -11.78
N THR A 21 -3.76 7.09 -12.01
CA THR A 21 -3.29 6.40 -13.22
C THR A 21 -4.27 6.47 -14.38
N GLY A 22 -5.46 7.03 -14.18
CA GLY A 22 -6.49 7.18 -15.20
C GLY A 22 -7.14 5.87 -15.65
N ARG A 23 -6.96 4.76 -14.91
CA ARG A 23 -7.58 3.45 -15.21
C ARG A 23 -7.84 2.63 -13.95
N ARG A 24 -8.61 1.54 -14.08
CA ARG A 24 -8.81 0.57 -13.00
C ARG A 24 -7.60 -0.36 -12.85
N ALA A 25 -6.50 0.16 -12.28
CA ALA A 25 -5.26 -0.57 -12.06
C ALA A 25 -5.31 -1.52 -10.86
N VAL A 26 -6.04 -1.16 -9.81
CA VAL A 26 -6.13 -1.95 -8.58
C VAL A 26 -7.54 -1.95 -8.00
N SER A 27 -7.94 -3.06 -7.39
CA SER A 27 -9.19 -3.17 -6.63
C SER A 27 -8.91 -3.24 -5.13
N ALA A 28 -9.90 -2.85 -4.32
CA ALA A 28 -9.83 -2.98 -2.85
C ALA A 28 -9.52 -4.43 -2.42
N SER A 29 -10.08 -5.42 -3.14
CA SER A 29 -9.83 -6.83 -2.88
C SER A 29 -8.41 -7.28 -3.19
N ARG A 30 -7.81 -6.72 -4.25
CA ARG A 30 -6.41 -6.98 -4.58
C ARG A 30 -5.49 -6.36 -3.55
N LEU A 31 -5.75 -5.13 -3.09
CA LEU A 31 -5.00 -4.50 -2.00
C LEU A 31 -5.08 -5.32 -0.71
N GLN A 32 -6.26 -5.85 -0.37
CA GLN A 32 -6.41 -6.73 0.79
C GLN A 32 -5.54 -7.97 0.70
N LYS A 33 -5.47 -8.62 -0.46
CA LYS A 33 -4.59 -9.78 -0.68
C LYS A 33 -3.12 -9.41 -0.50
N LEU A 34 -2.67 -8.30 -1.11
CA LEU A 34 -1.29 -7.81 -0.99
C LEU A 34 -0.90 -7.53 0.46
N VAL A 35 -1.84 -7.03 1.26
CA VAL A 35 -1.59 -6.71 2.67
C VAL A 35 -1.52 -7.96 3.54
N MET A 36 -2.36 -8.95 3.26
CA MET A 36 -2.24 -10.27 3.88
C MET A 36 -0.91 -10.95 3.51
N GLU A 37 -0.48 -10.84 2.27
CA GLU A 37 0.83 -11.32 1.82
C GLU A 37 1.97 -10.57 2.52
N ALA A 38 1.92 -9.23 2.61
CA ALA A 38 2.90 -8.43 3.33
C ALA A 38 3.01 -8.84 4.81
N LYS A 39 1.87 -9.09 5.45
CA LYS A 39 1.82 -9.60 6.83
C LYS A 39 2.45 -10.98 6.96
N TYR A 40 2.19 -11.87 6.01
CA TYR A 40 2.81 -13.19 5.97
C TYR A 40 4.33 -13.11 5.77
N VAL A 41 4.81 -12.26 4.85
CA VAL A 41 6.23 -11.99 4.63
C VAL A 41 6.87 -11.42 5.89
N ARG A 42 6.23 -10.45 6.56
CA ARG A 42 6.72 -9.90 7.83
C ARG A 42 6.88 -10.98 8.89
N LYS A 43 5.91 -11.89 9.01
CA LYS A 43 5.94 -12.99 9.98
C LYS A 43 7.04 -14.01 9.68
N THR A 44 7.34 -14.26 8.41
CA THR A 44 8.24 -15.35 7.98
C THR A 44 9.68 -14.90 7.71
N GLN A 45 9.86 -13.66 7.22
CA GLN A 45 11.15 -13.12 6.74
C GLN A 45 11.56 -11.83 7.47
N GLY A 46 10.77 -11.40 8.45
CA GLY A 46 11.04 -10.20 9.24
C GLY A 46 10.98 -8.90 8.43
N THR A 47 11.65 -7.87 8.95
CA THR A 47 11.65 -6.52 8.37
C THR A 47 12.32 -6.47 7.00
N MET A 48 13.45 -7.16 6.82
CA MET A 48 14.20 -7.17 5.55
C MET A 48 13.38 -7.80 4.41
N GLY A 49 12.71 -8.93 4.68
CA GLY A 49 11.81 -9.54 3.70
C GLY A 49 10.64 -8.64 3.33
N LEU A 50 10.05 -7.96 4.32
CA LEU A 50 8.97 -7.00 4.08
C LEU A 50 9.44 -5.83 3.21
N MET A 51 10.63 -5.28 3.45
CA MET A 51 11.19 -4.18 2.65
C MET A 51 11.39 -4.60 1.19
N ASN A 52 11.95 -5.79 0.97
CA ASN A 52 12.12 -6.34 -0.38
C ASN A 52 10.77 -6.57 -1.09
N TYR A 53 9.77 -7.07 -0.36
CA TYR A 53 8.41 -7.25 -0.90
C TYR A 53 7.77 -5.90 -1.25
N ALA A 54 7.87 -4.91 -0.37
CA ALA A 54 7.30 -3.57 -0.57
C ALA A 54 7.88 -2.85 -1.79
N GLN A 55 9.20 -2.98 -2.05
CA GLN A 55 9.83 -2.38 -3.22
C GLN A 55 9.29 -2.93 -4.55
N ARG A 56 8.88 -4.20 -4.57
CA ARG A 56 8.35 -4.87 -5.78
C ARG A 56 6.85 -4.72 -5.94
N LEU A 57 6.14 -4.37 -4.87
CA LEU A 57 4.68 -4.38 -4.81
C LEU A 57 4.03 -3.48 -5.88
N PRO A 58 4.44 -2.20 -6.09
CA PRO A 58 3.82 -1.34 -7.09
C PRO A 58 3.90 -1.93 -8.51
N TYR A 59 5.03 -2.54 -8.83
CA TYR A 59 5.31 -3.14 -10.15
C TYR A 59 4.44 -4.36 -10.48
N GLN A 60 3.69 -4.90 -9.51
CA GLN A 60 2.77 -6.02 -9.76
C GLN A 60 1.47 -5.61 -10.45
N PHE A 61 1.10 -4.32 -10.38
CA PHE A 61 -0.17 -3.82 -10.93
C PHE A 61 -0.03 -2.47 -11.66
N LEU A 62 1.15 -1.85 -11.60
CA LEU A 62 1.49 -0.60 -12.24
C LEU A 62 2.73 -0.76 -13.13
N SER A 63 2.72 -0.09 -14.27
CA SER A 63 3.91 0.17 -15.07
C SER A 63 4.83 1.19 -14.40
N THR A 64 6.09 1.26 -14.84
CA THR A 64 7.05 2.26 -14.38
C THR A 64 6.51 3.69 -14.53
N ASN A 65 5.90 4.00 -15.69
CA ASN A 65 5.31 5.31 -15.95
C ASN A 65 4.19 5.64 -14.96
N GLU A 66 3.33 4.67 -14.63
CA GLU A 66 2.24 4.87 -13.66
C GLU A 66 2.76 5.07 -12.23
N ILE A 67 3.86 4.40 -11.87
CA ILE A 67 4.53 4.62 -10.59
C ILE A 67 5.10 6.05 -10.53
N GLU A 68 5.68 6.53 -11.63
CA GLU A 68 6.15 7.92 -11.73
C GLU A 68 5.01 8.94 -11.68
N MET A 69 3.88 8.66 -12.33
CA MET A 69 2.67 9.48 -12.22
C MET A 69 2.17 9.56 -10.78
N LEU A 70 2.16 8.43 -10.05
CA LEU A 70 1.79 8.43 -8.64
C LEU A 70 2.77 9.24 -7.80
N ARG A 71 4.08 9.09 -8.02
CA ARG A 71 5.14 9.81 -7.27
C ARG A 71 5.12 11.32 -7.48
N THR A 72 4.81 11.75 -8.70
CA THR A 72 4.75 13.18 -9.05
C THR A 72 3.37 13.81 -8.81
N SER A 73 2.36 13.00 -8.49
CA SER A 73 1.02 13.48 -8.18
C SER A 73 1.02 14.36 -6.94
N PRO A 74 0.28 15.50 -6.94
CA PRO A 74 0.04 16.29 -5.73
C PRO A 74 -0.58 15.47 -4.58
N ARG A 75 -1.21 14.32 -4.90
CA ARG A 75 -1.84 13.42 -3.94
C ARG A 75 -0.90 12.31 -3.44
N TYR A 76 0.36 12.29 -3.86
CA TYR A 76 1.32 11.24 -3.47
C TYR A 76 1.48 11.13 -1.95
N ARG A 77 1.50 12.26 -1.25
CA ARG A 77 1.61 12.29 0.21
C ARG A 77 0.38 11.68 0.88
N GLU A 78 -0.82 12.08 0.44
CA GLU A 78 -2.09 11.52 0.91
C GLU A 78 -2.12 10.01 0.68
N PHE A 79 -1.79 9.57 -0.53
CA PHE A 79 -1.71 8.15 -0.90
C PHE A 79 -0.80 7.37 0.03
N SER A 80 0.43 7.84 0.18
CA SER A 80 1.46 7.16 0.99
C SER A 80 1.01 7.06 2.44
N TYR A 81 0.36 8.09 2.99
CA TYR A 81 -0.14 8.07 4.36
C TYR A 81 -1.29 7.06 4.52
N ARG A 82 -2.21 6.99 3.56
CA ARG A 82 -3.30 5.99 3.56
C ARG A 82 -2.77 4.56 3.49
N VAL A 83 -1.75 4.30 2.69
CA VAL A 83 -1.08 2.98 2.61
C VAL A 83 -0.38 2.64 3.93
N ILE A 84 0.32 3.61 4.54
CA ILE A 84 0.95 3.43 5.85
C ILE A 84 -0.10 3.12 6.93
N ASP A 85 -1.21 3.85 6.96
CA ASP A 85 -2.32 3.61 7.90
C ASP A 85 -2.87 2.20 7.76
N LEU A 86 -2.99 1.74 6.52
CA LEU A 86 -3.46 0.40 6.21
C LEU A 86 -2.50 -0.66 6.73
N PHE A 87 -1.19 -0.47 6.55
CA PHE A 87 -0.17 -1.40 7.02
C PHE A 87 -0.09 -1.44 8.55
N VAL A 88 -0.25 -0.30 9.22
CA VAL A 88 -0.34 -0.22 10.68
C VAL A 88 -1.56 -0.97 11.20
N ARG A 89 -2.73 -0.66 10.64
CA ARG A 89 -4.00 -1.27 11.07
C ARG A 89 -3.99 -2.78 10.95
N GLU A 90 -3.37 -3.28 9.89
CA GLU A 90 -3.31 -4.72 9.60
C GLU A 90 -2.15 -5.41 10.34
N GLY A 91 -1.34 -4.66 11.08
CA GLY A 91 -0.20 -5.15 11.86
C GLY A 91 0.96 -5.62 10.99
N VAL A 92 1.08 -5.07 9.78
CA VAL A 92 2.23 -5.30 8.87
C VAL A 92 3.45 -4.55 9.39
N ILE A 93 3.24 -3.34 9.92
CA ILE A 93 4.26 -2.50 10.55
C ILE A 93 3.75 -1.94 11.87
N SER A 94 4.67 -1.58 12.75
CA SER A 94 4.41 -0.89 14.02
C SER A 94 4.11 0.60 13.81
N GLN A 95 3.53 1.24 14.84
CA GLN A 95 3.34 2.70 14.89
C GLN A 95 4.66 3.47 14.76
N PHE A 96 5.75 2.93 15.32
CA PHE A 96 7.07 3.54 15.24
C PHE A 96 7.61 3.49 13.80
N GLU A 97 7.53 2.34 13.14
CA GLU A 97 7.92 2.19 11.73
C GLU A 97 7.09 3.12 10.82
N ALA A 98 5.80 3.24 11.09
CA ALA A 98 4.93 4.15 10.36
C ALA A 98 5.32 5.63 10.53
N MET A 99 5.69 6.04 11.74
CA MET A 99 6.18 7.40 12.00
C MET A 99 7.45 7.69 11.19
N MET A 100 8.38 6.73 11.12
CA MET A 100 9.61 6.85 10.32
C MET A 100 9.29 6.96 8.83
N LEU A 101 8.40 6.12 8.31
CA LEU A 101 8.00 6.14 6.90
C LEU A 101 7.31 7.45 6.51
N ARG A 102 6.41 7.99 7.34
CA ARG A 102 5.72 9.26 7.05
C ARG A 102 6.66 10.47 6.98
N ARG A 103 7.84 10.40 7.59
CA ARG A 103 8.89 11.43 7.50
C ARG A 103 9.72 11.32 6.23
N ALA A 104 9.75 10.15 5.60
CA ALA A 104 10.49 9.88 4.37
C ALA A 104 9.64 10.08 3.09
N VAL A 105 8.34 10.32 3.25
CA VAL A 105 7.38 10.69 2.19
C VAL A 105 7.37 12.20 2.03
#